data_AF-A0A250FSU3-F1
#
_entry.id   AF-A0A250FSU3-F1
#
_cell.length_a   1.000
_cell.length_b   1.000
_cell.length_c   1.000
_cell.angle_alpha   90.00
_cell.angle_beta   90.00
_cell.angle_gamma   90.00
#
_symmetry.space_group_name_H-M   'P 1'
#
loop_
_entity.id
_entity.type
_entity.pdbx_description
1 polymer ?
#
loop_
_entity_poly.entity_id
_entity_poly.type
_entity_poly.pdbx_seq_one_letter_code
_entity_poly.pdbx_strand_id
1 'polypeptide(L)'
;MSQSKIKEIQEFVHQGYKLAAVKALKDASGVDLKQAKDIIDDLDLDNTIDLNARIASAKSHYSESYERISATSDADGSNVHFYYQKGNVKEEVTPGHPMWERVKAQYSHGWEGAPEDIVKAREPFRKAVLEMEAQAGVSGGKREDTLFIKKKSFNIFEGIKWYFILALAACIIYMIWSIFNRA
;
A
#
# COMPACT_ATOMS: atom_id res chain seq x y z
N MET A 1 -10.00 23.32 -0.38
CA MET A 1 -11.09 23.35 0.62
C MET A 1 -11.35 24.79 1.04
N SER A 2 -12.55 25.14 1.53
CA SER A 2 -12.81 26.52 2.00
C SER A 2 -12.08 26.81 3.32
N GLN A 3 -11.72 28.08 3.53
CA GLN A 3 -11.08 28.53 4.78
C GLN A 3 -11.96 28.28 6.02
N SER A 4 -13.29 28.34 5.86
CA SER A 4 -14.23 28.03 6.96
C SER A 4 -14.12 26.59 7.43
N LYS A 5 -14.03 25.61 6.51
CA LYS A 5 -13.91 24.20 6.87
C LYS A 5 -12.53 23.85 7.43
N ILE A 6 -11.48 24.54 7.00
CA ILE A 6 -10.14 24.38 7.58
C ILE A 6 -10.17 24.77 9.07
N LYS A 7 -10.76 25.92 9.41
CA LYS A 7 -10.88 26.38 10.80
C LYS A 7 -11.69 25.42 11.67
N GLU A 8 -12.83 24.95 11.18
CA GLU A 8 -13.67 23.97 11.89
C GLU A 8 -12.93 22.66 12.18
N ILE A 9 -12.17 22.14 11.21
CA ILE A 9 -11.36 20.92 11.41
C ILE A 9 -10.27 21.17 12.45
N GLN A 10 -9.61 22.33 12.41
CA GLN A 10 -8.59 22.70 13.41
C GLN A 10 -9.20 22.83 14.80
N GLU A 11 -10.37 23.46 14.94
CA GLU A 11 -11.10 23.56 16.21
C GLU A 11 -11.45 22.18 16.78
N PHE A 12 -11.89 21.24 15.95
CA PHE A 12 -12.12 19.86 16.41
C PHE A 12 -10.85 19.18 16.91
N VAL A 13 -9.69 19.43 16.29
CA VAL A 13 -8.40 18.91 16.79
C VAL A 13 -8.03 19.56 18.12
N HIS A 14 -8.18 20.89 18.23
CA HIS A 14 -7.92 21.64 19.46
C HIS A 14 -8.79 21.20 20.64
N GLN A 15 -10.05 20.88 20.37
CA GLN A 15 -11.00 20.41 21.39
C GLN A 15 -10.83 18.92 21.72
N GLY A 16 -9.88 18.22 21.08
CA GLY A 16 -9.65 16.79 21.28
C GLY A 16 -10.63 15.88 20.54
N TYR A 17 -11.54 16.43 19.74
CA TYR A 17 -12.51 15.70 18.92
C TYR A 17 -11.88 15.15 17.62
N LYS A 18 -10.78 14.38 17.74
CA LYS A 18 -10.04 13.85 16.58
C LYS A 18 -10.92 13.06 15.61
N LEU A 19 -11.87 12.27 16.11
CA LEU A 19 -12.77 11.50 15.25
C LEU A 19 -13.69 12.40 14.39
N ALA A 20 -14.19 13.49 14.96
CA ALA A 20 -14.99 14.47 14.23
C ALA A 20 -14.14 15.21 13.19
N ALA A 21 -12.89 15.56 13.55
CA ALA A 21 -11.92 16.16 12.62
C ALA A 21 -11.62 15.25 11.43
N VAL A 22 -11.38 13.94 11.68
CA VAL A 22 -11.14 12.95 10.61
C VAL A 22 -12.33 12.85 9.68
N LYS A 23 -13.55 12.79 10.22
CA LYS A 23 -14.78 12.74 9.42
C LYS A 23 -14.95 14.00 8.58
N ALA A 24 -14.85 15.18 9.19
CA ALA A 24 -14.98 16.45 8.51
C ALA A 24 -13.92 16.63 7.39
N LEU A 25 -12.68 16.24 7.66
CA LEU A 25 -11.59 16.28 6.67
C LEU A 25 -11.86 15.36 5.49
N LYS A 26 -12.24 14.11 5.74
CA LYS A 26 -12.57 13.13 4.70
C LYS A 26 -13.68 13.67 3.78
N ASP A 27 -14.77 14.15 4.38
CA ASP A 27 -15.95 14.60 3.64
C ASP A 27 -15.68 15.88 2.83
N ALA A 28 -14.83 16.77 3.33
CA ALA A 28 -14.54 18.06 2.68
C ALA A 28 -13.37 18.03 1.67
N SER A 29 -12.47 17.05 1.75
CA SER A 29 -11.27 17.00 0.90
C SER A 29 -11.22 15.82 -0.08
N GLY A 30 -12.09 14.81 0.11
CA GLY A 30 -12.14 13.61 -0.74
C GLY A 30 -10.92 12.72 -0.60
N VAL A 31 -10.17 12.82 0.50
CA VAL A 31 -9.13 11.86 0.88
C VAL A 31 -9.78 10.61 1.48
N ASP A 32 -9.07 9.49 1.45
CA ASP A 32 -9.50 8.25 2.10
C ASP A 32 -9.41 8.35 3.64
N LEU A 33 -10.00 7.37 4.32
CA LEU A 33 -10.07 7.37 5.79
C LEU A 33 -8.68 7.28 6.44
N LYS A 34 -7.72 6.60 5.81
CA LYS A 34 -6.37 6.43 6.33
C LYS A 34 -5.58 7.73 6.20
N GLN A 35 -5.61 8.34 5.02
CA GLN A 35 -5.08 9.67 4.74
C GLN A 35 -5.64 10.71 5.72
N ALA A 36 -6.97 10.73 5.92
CA ALA A 36 -7.59 11.65 6.85
C ALA A 36 -7.08 11.44 8.28
N LYS A 37 -6.98 10.18 8.73
CA LYS A 37 -6.44 9.84 10.05
C LYS A 37 -4.99 10.31 10.21
N ASP A 38 -4.13 9.96 9.27
CA ASP A 38 -2.71 10.31 9.31
C ASP A 38 -2.53 11.85 9.31
N ILE A 39 -3.31 12.59 8.50
CA ILE A 39 -3.31 14.05 8.52
C ILE A 39 -3.78 14.61 9.87
N ILE A 40 -4.80 14.04 10.50
CA ILE A 40 -5.26 14.56 11.79
C ILE A 40 -4.31 14.20 12.93
N ASP A 41 -3.69 13.02 12.89
CA ASP A 41 -2.75 12.60 13.93
C ASP A 41 -1.46 13.43 13.93
N ASP A 42 -0.98 13.81 12.75
CA ASP A 42 0.17 14.70 12.55
C ASP A 42 -0.19 16.21 12.69
N LEU A 43 -1.47 16.58 12.90
CA LEU A 43 -1.82 17.97 13.26
C LEU A 43 -1.40 18.22 14.71
N ASP A 44 -0.20 18.75 14.91
CA ASP A 44 0.19 19.28 16.21
C ASP A 44 -0.56 20.58 16.52
N LEU A 45 -0.99 20.70 17.77
CA LEU A 45 -1.79 21.80 18.33
C LEU A 45 -1.12 23.18 18.19
N ASP A 46 0.19 23.24 17.99
CA ASP A 46 0.97 24.47 18.15
C ASP A 46 1.43 25.10 16.82
N ASN A 47 1.18 24.44 15.69
CA ASN A 47 1.57 24.96 14.38
C ASN A 47 0.35 25.40 13.56
N THR A 48 0.48 26.56 12.93
CA THR A 48 -0.38 27.03 11.83
C THR A 48 -0.11 26.17 10.60
N ILE A 49 -0.44 24.89 10.70
CA ILE A 49 -0.20 23.90 9.67
C ILE A 49 -1.18 24.16 8.53
N ASP A 50 -0.64 24.40 7.32
CA ASP A 50 -1.45 24.49 6.11
C ASP A 50 -2.06 23.10 5.78
N LEU A 51 -3.32 22.95 6.17
CA LEU A 51 -4.08 21.74 5.96
C LEU A 51 -4.22 21.40 4.47
N ASN A 52 -4.29 22.39 3.58
CA ASN A 52 -4.36 22.12 2.14
C ASN A 52 -3.04 21.55 1.61
N ALA A 53 -1.89 22.06 2.07
CA ALA A 53 -0.59 21.52 1.69
C ALA A 53 -0.43 20.05 2.12
N ARG A 54 -0.95 19.70 3.31
CA ARG A 54 -0.92 18.32 3.79
C ARG A 54 -1.92 17.40 3.11
N ILE A 55 -3.10 17.91 2.76
CA ILE A 55 -4.03 17.19 1.88
C ILE A 55 -3.35 16.90 0.53
N ALA A 56 -2.69 17.89 -0.07
CA ALA A 56 -2.00 17.72 -1.35
C ALA A 56 -0.85 16.70 -1.24
N SER A 57 -0.04 16.79 -0.18
CA SER A 57 1.01 15.82 0.13
C SER A 57 0.45 14.42 0.36
N ALA A 58 -0.61 14.25 1.16
CA ALA A 58 -1.22 12.95 1.39
C ALA A 58 -1.79 12.37 0.08
N LYS A 59 -2.41 13.20 -0.76
CA LYS A 59 -2.90 12.76 -2.07
C LYS A 59 -1.78 12.28 -2.99
N SER A 60 -0.60 12.90 -2.96
CA SER A 60 0.55 12.42 -3.73
C SER A 60 1.16 11.15 -3.14
N HIS A 61 1.35 11.09 -1.82
CA HIS A 61 1.93 9.96 -1.09
C HIS A 61 1.08 8.68 -1.10
N TYR A 62 -0.22 8.80 -1.37
CA TYR A 62 -1.13 7.65 -1.45
C TYR A 62 -1.79 7.51 -2.82
N SER A 63 -1.27 8.22 -3.83
CA SER A 63 -1.69 8.01 -5.22
C SER A 63 -1.37 6.58 -5.66
N GLU A 64 -2.17 6.00 -6.57
CA GLU A 64 -1.91 4.64 -7.11
C GLU A 64 -0.54 4.51 -7.79
N SER A 65 0.03 5.63 -8.23
CA SER A 65 1.36 5.74 -8.82
C SER A 65 2.50 5.91 -7.81
N TYR A 66 2.20 6.18 -6.54
CA TYR A 66 3.22 6.35 -5.51
C TYR A 66 3.88 5.01 -5.20
N GLU A 67 5.17 4.91 -5.41
CA GLU A 67 5.99 3.76 -5.03
C GLU A 67 7.18 4.24 -4.21
N ARG A 68 7.37 3.64 -3.03
CA ARG A 68 8.49 3.97 -2.15
C ARG A 68 9.08 2.71 -1.54
N ILE A 69 10.42 2.69 -1.49
CA ILE A 69 11.18 1.74 -0.69
C ILE A 69 11.65 2.47 0.57
N SER A 70 11.44 1.85 1.71
CA SER A 70 11.91 2.34 3.01
C SER A 70 12.55 1.23 3.82
N ALA A 71 13.29 1.62 4.84
CA ALA A 71 13.89 0.71 5.80
C ALA A 71 13.68 1.28 7.20
N THR A 72 13.55 0.40 8.18
CA THR A 72 13.51 0.75 9.60
C THR A 72 14.54 -0.08 10.33
N SER A 73 15.09 0.45 11.41
CA SER A 73 15.96 -0.26 12.33
C SER A 73 15.66 0.19 13.75
N ASP A 74 16.11 -0.57 14.73
CA ASP A 74 16.16 -0.13 16.11
C ASP A 74 17.20 0.99 16.30
N ALA A 75 17.17 1.65 17.46
CA ALA A 75 18.06 2.78 17.78
C ALA A 75 19.55 2.38 17.77
N ASP A 76 19.86 1.11 17.97
CA ASP A 76 21.20 0.53 17.91
C ASP A 76 21.59 0.07 16.48
N GLY A 77 20.69 0.19 15.50
CA GLY A 77 20.88 -0.28 14.13
C GLY A 77 20.60 -1.77 13.93
N SER A 78 20.05 -2.47 14.92
CA SER A 78 19.61 -3.86 14.81
C SER A 78 18.18 -3.97 14.25
N ASN A 79 17.69 -5.20 14.06
CA ASN A 79 16.33 -5.51 13.58
C ASN A 79 15.93 -4.68 12.35
N VAL A 80 16.77 -4.75 11.32
CA VAL A 80 16.53 -4.01 10.09
C VAL A 80 15.43 -4.70 9.28
N HIS A 81 14.37 -3.95 8.97
CA HIS A 81 13.28 -4.39 8.11
C HIS A 81 13.16 -3.48 6.90
N PHE A 82 12.97 -4.07 5.72
CA PHE A 82 12.77 -3.34 4.47
C PHE A 82 11.31 -3.39 4.07
N TYR A 83 10.81 -2.30 3.51
CA TYR A 83 9.42 -2.20 3.09
C TYR A 83 9.30 -1.63 1.69
N TYR A 84 8.32 -2.12 0.97
CA TYR A 84 7.85 -1.55 -0.28
C TYR A 84 6.41 -1.10 -0.11
N GLN A 85 6.18 0.18 -0.40
CA GLN A 85 4.86 0.78 -0.40
C GLN A 85 4.46 1.13 -1.81
N LYS A 86 3.24 0.75 -2.20
CA LYS A 86 2.59 1.24 -3.41
C LYS A 86 1.17 1.69 -3.10
N GLY A 87 0.91 2.98 -3.27
CA GLY A 87 -0.32 3.63 -2.79
C GLY A 87 -0.53 3.37 -1.31
N ASN A 88 -1.65 2.72 -0.98
CA ASN A 88 -2.06 2.40 0.40
C ASN A 88 -1.52 1.06 0.93
N VAL A 89 -0.91 0.23 0.09
CA VAL A 89 -0.40 -1.08 0.50
C VAL A 89 1.08 -0.93 0.84
N LYS A 90 1.48 -1.42 2.01
CA LYS A 90 2.86 -1.50 2.46
C LYS A 90 3.14 -2.96 2.84
N GLU A 91 4.19 -3.52 2.28
CA GLU A 91 4.60 -4.91 2.52
C GLU A 91 6.08 -4.96 2.89
N GLU A 92 6.43 -5.91 3.75
CA GLU A 92 7.82 -6.18 4.08
C GLU A 92 8.51 -6.92 2.92
N VAL A 93 9.73 -6.50 2.61
CA VAL A 93 10.51 -7.03 1.48
C VAL A 93 11.62 -7.91 2.03
N THR A 94 11.42 -9.21 1.93
CA THR A 94 12.42 -10.23 2.21
C THR A 94 13.14 -10.65 0.91
N PRO A 95 14.25 -11.42 0.97
CA PRO A 95 14.94 -11.90 -0.23
C PRO A 95 14.08 -12.65 -1.26
N GLY A 96 12.97 -13.26 -0.85
CA GLY A 96 12.03 -13.93 -1.76
C GLY A 96 11.03 -12.98 -2.45
N HIS A 97 10.97 -11.71 -2.04
CA HIS A 97 10.01 -10.72 -2.53
C HIS A 97 10.45 -10.15 -3.90
N PRO A 98 9.56 -9.93 -4.88
CA PRO A 98 9.91 -9.41 -6.21
C PRO A 98 10.62 -8.04 -6.20
N MET A 99 10.35 -7.24 -5.17
CA MET A 99 10.97 -5.92 -4.99
C MET A 99 12.33 -5.97 -4.29
N TRP A 100 12.82 -7.16 -3.92
CA TRP A 100 14.10 -7.32 -3.24
C TRP A 100 15.28 -6.76 -4.05
N GLU A 101 15.29 -6.97 -5.37
CA GLU A 101 16.31 -6.39 -6.25
C GLU A 101 16.35 -4.85 -6.18
N ARG A 102 15.19 -4.20 -6.01
CA ARG A 102 15.14 -2.74 -5.84
C ARG A 102 15.66 -2.32 -4.47
N VAL A 103 15.39 -3.09 -3.41
CA VAL A 103 15.97 -2.86 -2.07
C VAL A 103 17.50 -2.96 -2.14
N LYS A 104 18.03 -3.97 -2.81
CA LYS A 104 19.48 -4.11 -3.03
C LYS A 104 20.05 -2.93 -3.76
N ALA A 105 19.48 -2.53 -4.89
CA ALA A 105 19.95 -1.37 -5.64
C ALA A 105 19.97 -0.09 -4.77
N GLN A 106 19.01 0.06 -3.85
CA GLN A 106 18.95 1.23 -2.99
C GLN A 106 19.97 1.19 -1.86
N TYR A 107 20.11 0.07 -1.13
CA TYR A 107 20.85 0.00 0.13
C TYR A 107 22.21 -0.71 0.05
N SER A 108 22.53 -1.41 -1.03
CA SER A 108 23.82 -2.11 -1.16
C SER A 108 24.99 -1.18 -1.46
N HIS A 109 24.73 -0.05 -2.14
CA HIS A 109 25.78 0.88 -2.56
C HIS A 109 26.20 1.82 -1.42
N GLY A 110 27.51 1.84 -1.14
CA GLY A 110 28.12 2.89 -0.34
C GLY A 110 28.01 4.22 -1.08
N TRP A 111 27.64 5.28 -0.36
CA TRP A 111 27.58 6.62 -0.94
C TRP A 111 28.97 7.26 -0.86
N GLU A 112 29.69 7.23 -1.97
CA GLU A 112 31.04 7.81 -2.06
C GLU A 112 30.94 9.34 -1.97
N GLY A 113 31.63 9.93 -0.99
CA GLY A 113 31.60 11.38 -0.73
C GLY A 113 30.46 11.87 0.17
N ALA A 114 29.63 10.98 0.73
CA ALA A 114 28.66 11.37 1.74
C ALA A 114 29.34 11.65 3.10
N PRO A 115 28.80 12.59 3.89
CA PRO A 115 29.21 12.80 5.28
C PRO A 115 29.28 11.51 6.10
N GLU A 116 30.29 11.39 6.98
CA GLU A 116 30.56 10.15 7.75
C GLU A 116 29.38 9.72 8.63
N ASP A 117 28.61 10.67 9.15
CA ASP A 117 27.39 10.44 9.92
C ASP A 117 26.31 9.76 9.08
N ILE A 118 26.14 10.17 7.82
CA ILE A 118 25.19 9.55 6.88
C ILE A 118 25.67 8.13 6.50
N VAL A 119 26.96 7.97 6.25
CA VAL A 119 27.53 6.64 5.94
C VAL A 119 27.33 5.69 7.12
N LYS A 120 27.64 6.13 8.34
CA LYS A 120 27.46 5.34 9.57
C LYS A 120 26.00 4.96 9.81
N ALA A 121 25.06 5.87 9.57
CA ALA A 121 23.63 5.58 9.68
C ALA A 121 23.16 4.56 8.64
N ARG A 122 23.87 4.42 7.51
CA ARG A 122 23.52 3.53 6.41
C ARG A 122 24.12 2.13 6.49
N GLU A 123 25.26 2.00 7.17
CA GLU A 123 25.94 0.72 7.41
C GLU A 123 25.03 -0.41 7.95
N PRO A 124 24.15 -0.20 8.96
CA PRO A 124 23.28 -1.28 9.43
C PRO A 124 22.38 -1.83 8.31
N PHE A 125 21.82 -0.95 7.46
CA PHE A 125 21.00 -1.37 6.34
C PHE A 125 21.81 -2.16 5.30
N ARG A 126 23.02 -1.69 4.99
CA ARG A 126 23.92 -2.38 4.06
C ARG A 126 24.28 -3.78 4.57
N LYS A 127 24.61 -3.88 5.85
CA LYS A 127 24.94 -5.16 6.51
C LYS A 127 23.75 -6.11 6.50
N ALA A 128 22.55 -5.62 6.81
CA ALA A 128 21.33 -6.42 6.81
C ALA A 128 21.01 -6.99 5.42
N VAL A 129 21.16 -6.21 4.34
CA VAL A 129 20.98 -6.73 2.97
C VAL A 129 21.93 -7.89 2.67
N LEU A 130 23.20 -7.75 3.02
CA LEU A 130 24.21 -8.80 2.81
C LEU A 130 23.93 -10.07 3.62
N GLU A 131 23.52 -9.91 4.88
CA GLU A 131 23.18 -11.02 5.76
C GLU A 131 21.93 -11.77 5.29
N MET A 132 20.88 -11.05 4.91
CA MET A 132 19.65 -11.64 4.37
C MET A 132 19.90 -12.38 3.05
N GLU A 133 20.74 -11.85 2.16
CA GLU A 133 21.17 -12.53 0.92
C GLU A 133 21.95 -13.82 1.22
N ALA A 134 22.88 -13.78 2.17
CA ALA A 134 23.65 -14.96 2.57
C ALA A 134 22.74 -16.06 3.14
N GLN A 135 21.74 -15.69 3.95
CA GLN A 135 20.76 -16.63 4.52
C GLN A 135 19.81 -17.20 3.45
N ALA A 136 19.40 -16.38 2.48
CA ALA A 136 18.54 -16.81 1.37
C ALA A 136 19.27 -17.70 0.36
N GLY A 137 20.57 -17.50 0.14
CA GLY A 137 21.39 -18.36 -0.72
C GLY A 137 21.52 -19.80 -0.19
N VAL A 138 21.39 -19.99 1.13
CA VAL A 138 21.43 -21.30 1.79
C VAL A 138 20.05 -21.99 1.82
N SER A 139 18.97 -21.21 1.81
CA SER A 139 17.59 -21.72 1.84
C SER A 139 16.89 -21.34 0.54
N GLY A 140 16.93 -22.22 -0.47
CA GLY A 140 16.31 -21.99 -1.79
C GLY A 140 14.93 -21.35 -1.69
N GLY A 141 14.88 -20.03 -1.88
CA GLY A 141 13.79 -19.19 -1.39
C GLY A 141 12.47 -19.49 -2.09
N LYS A 142 11.46 -19.86 -1.30
CA LYS A 142 10.06 -19.85 -1.74
C LYS A 142 9.72 -18.40 -2.10
N ARG A 143 9.34 -18.16 -3.36
CA ARG A 143 8.75 -16.89 -3.79
C ARG A 143 7.40 -16.78 -3.06
N GLU A 144 7.31 -15.86 -2.11
CA GLU A 144 6.07 -15.66 -1.37
C GLU A 144 5.05 -14.94 -2.25
N ASP A 145 3.79 -15.34 -2.15
CA ASP A 145 2.68 -14.72 -2.86
C ASP A 145 2.45 -13.32 -2.26
N THR A 146 3.00 -12.29 -2.91
CA THR A 146 2.92 -10.93 -2.40
C THR A 146 1.63 -10.24 -2.80
N LEU A 147 1.21 -9.26 -1.99
CA LEU A 147 0.01 -8.47 -2.27
C LEU A 147 0.11 -7.71 -3.61
N PHE A 148 1.33 -7.46 -4.07
CA PHE A 148 1.64 -6.79 -5.34
C PHE A 148 1.69 -7.71 -6.57
N ILE A 149 1.98 -9.01 -6.38
CA ILE A 149 1.93 -10.01 -7.47
C ILE A 149 0.52 -10.57 -7.65
N LYS A 150 -0.39 -10.37 -6.68
CA LYS A 150 -1.78 -10.82 -6.81
C LYS A 150 -2.56 -9.98 -7.83
N LYS A 151 -2.28 -10.16 -9.11
CA LYS A 151 -3.19 -9.81 -10.21
C LYS A 151 -3.47 -11.02 -11.08
N LYS A 152 -4.79 -11.18 -11.31
CA LYS A 152 -5.50 -12.05 -12.26
C LYS A 152 -5.73 -13.49 -11.74
N SER A 153 -6.94 -13.94 -11.42
CA SER A 153 -8.28 -13.43 -11.70
C SER A 153 -9.26 -13.99 -10.67
N PHE A 154 -10.07 -13.14 -10.05
CA PHE A 154 -11.37 -13.62 -9.60
C PHE A 154 -12.11 -13.91 -10.91
N ASN A 155 -12.24 -15.19 -11.22
CA ASN A 155 -12.68 -15.74 -12.49
C ASN A 155 -14.20 -15.53 -12.69
N ILE A 156 -14.66 -14.28 -12.65
CA ILE A 156 -16.06 -13.91 -12.90
C ILE A 156 -16.45 -14.37 -14.32
N PHE A 157 -15.53 -14.29 -15.28
CA PHE A 157 -15.73 -14.79 -16.64
C PHE A 157 -15.81 -16.33 -16.73
N GLU A 158 -15.16 -17.07 -15.83
CA GLU A 158 -15.29 -18.53 -15.79
C GLU A 158 -16.70 -18.91 -15.31
N GLY A 159 -17.21 -18.25 -14.24
CA GLY A 159 -18.59 -18.44 -13.78
C GLY A 159 -19.65 -18.05 -14.83
N ILE A 160 -19.43 -16.96 -15.58
CA ILE A 160 -20.33 -16.53 -16.67
C ILE A 160 -20.34 -17.54 -17.84
N LYS A 161 -19.19 -18.16 -18.17
CA LYS A 161 -19.11 -19.19 -19.22
C LYS A 161 -19.96 -20.43 -18.88
N TRP A 162 -19.88 -20.93 -17.65
CA TRP A 162 -20.68 -22.08 -17.21
C TRP A 162 -22.19 -21.78 -17.23
N TYR A 163 -22.60 -20.56 -16.85
CA TYR A 163 -24.00 -20.14 -16.90
C TYR A 163 -24.56 -20.13 -18.33
N PHE A 164 -23.78 -19.65 -19.30
CA PHE A 164 -24.16 -19.65 -20.72
C PHE A 164 -24.33 -21.07 -21.29
N ILE A 165 -23.43 -21.99 -20.91
CA ILE A 165 -23.49 -23.40 -21.34
C ILE A 165 -24.73 -24.09 -20.73
N LEU A 166 -25.01 -23.87 -19.45
CA LEU A 166 -26.19 -24.42 -18.78
C LEU A 166 -27.51 -23.88 -19.38
N ALA A 167 -27.56 -22.58 -19.71
CA ALA A 167 -28.72 -21.96 -20.36
C ALA A 167 -28.96 -22.54 -21.76
N LEU A 168 -27.91 -22.72 -22.57
CA LEU A 168 -28.00 -23.37 -23.89
C LEU A 168 -28.48 -24.82 -23.78
N ALA A 169 -27.96 -25.59 -22.84
CA ALA A 169 -28.38 -26.97 -22.61
C ALA A 169 -29.87 -27.05 -22.22
N ALA A 170 -30.34 -26.17 -21.32
CA ALA A 170 -31.75 -26.09 -20.92
C ALA A 170 -32.67 -25.73 -22.11
N CYS A 171 -32.26 -24.79 -22.96
CA CYS A 171 -33.00 -24.44 -24.18
C CYS A 171 -33.13 -25.63 -25.15
N ILE A 172 -32.05 -26.40 -25.34
CA ILE A 172 -32.05 -27.58 -26.22
C ILE A 172 -32.99 -28.67 -25.64
N ILE A 173 -32.91 -28.93 -24.33
CA ILE A 173 -33.80 -29.89 -23.67
C ILE A 173 -35.27 -29.46 -23.81
N TYR A 174 -35.57 -28.17 -23.64
CA TYR A 174 -36.92 -27.64 -23.81
C TYR A 174 -37.43 -27.79 -25.25
N MET A 175 -36.59 -27.53 -26.26
CA MET A 175 -36.98 -27.73 -27.66
C MET A 175 -37.29 -29.20 -27.96
N ILE A 176 -36.46 -30.14 -27.48
CA ILE A 176 -36.69 -31.57 -27.64
C ILE A 176 -38.01 -31.97 -26.97
N TRP A 177 -38.22 -31.57 -25.70
CA TRP A 177 -39.46 -31.85 -24.98
C TRP A 177 -40.69 -31.27 -25.68
N SER A 178 -40.60 -30.03 -26.19
CA SER A 178 -41.69 -29.36 -26.93
C SER A 178 -42.05 -30.07 -28.23
N ILE A 179 -41.07 -30.64 -28.94
CA ILE A 179 -41.29 -31.42 -30.16
C ILE A 179 -42.00 -32.74 -29.83
N PHE A 180 -41.55 -33.46 -28.80
CA PHE A 180 -42.15 -34.74 -28.41
C PHE A 180 -43.53 -34.61 -27.73
N ASN A 181 -43.82 -33.48 -27.11
CA ASN A 181 -45.12 -33.23 -26.46
C ASN A 181 -46.14 -32.54 -27.40
N ARG A 182 -45.77 -32.29 -28.67
CA ARG A 182 -46.67 -31.81 -29.74
C ARG A 182 -46.96 -32.89 -30.80
N ALA A 183 -46.38 -34.08 -30.68
CA ALA A 183 -46.72 -35.27 -31.45
C ALA A 183 -47.72 -36.13 -30.68
#